data_AF-A0A1H8UY85-F1
#
_entry.id   AF-A0A1H8UY85-F1
#
_cell.length_a   1.000
_cell.length_b   1.000
_cell.length_c   1.000
_cell.angle_alpha   90.00
_cell.angle_beta   90.00
_cell.angle_gamma   90.00
#
_symmetry.space_group_name_H-M   'P 1'
#
loop_
_entity.id
_entity.type
_entity.pdbx_description
1 polymer ?
#
loop_
_entity_poly.entity_id
_entity_poly.type
_entity_poly.pdbx_seq_one_letter_code
_entity_poly.pdbx_strand_id
1 'polypeptide(L)'
;MTESPEDSRRAKARPQLRGEALKRRIEAVIRELAAKARRSGKEYVYNASQAANAVPTTRKTLAKHEELVARVLEDLEARRRMVTGDATAEHLRENIAYLKEQIAERDRTIDSLRAHHVDIYQRFYAHSLDAEILIRPILEKESEQAGKCLFCGTKITDEEQFKQAINVIDLKGREDS
;
A
#
# COMPACT_ATOMS: atom_id res chain seq x y z
N MET A 1 7.41 -1.55 -68.53
CA MET A 1 6.96 -2.87 -68.05
C MET A 1 7.60 -3.05 -66.69
N THR A 2 6.81 -2.93 -65.64
CA THR A 2 7.25 -2.93 -64.24
C THR A 2 7.40 -4.37 -63.76
N GLU A 3 8.63 -4.77 -63.43
CA GLU A 3 8.92 -6.05 -62.78
C GLU A 3 8.40 -6.00 -61.33
N SER A 4 7.41 -6.85 -61.03
CA SER A 4 6.85 -7.02 -59.69
C SER A 4 7.83 -7.77 -58.77
N PRO A 5 8.11 -7.27 -57.54
CA PRO A 5 8.92 -7.97 -56.57
C PRO A 5 8.02 -8.87 -55.71
N GLU A 6 7.57 -10.01 -56.26
CA GLU A 6 6.75 -10.99 -55.53
C GLU A 6 7.52 -12.26 -55.12
N ASP A 7 8.81 -12.13 -54.79
CA ASP A 7 9.64 -13.29 -54.41
C ASP A 7 10.17 -13.25 -52.97
N SER A 8 9.38 -12.70 -52.05
CA SER A 8 9.65 -12.85 -50.61
C SER A 8 8.42 -13.37 -49.88
N ARG A 9 8.61 -14.45 -49.11
CA ARG A 9 7.71 -15.07 -48.11
C ARG A 9 7.12 -16.45 -48.46
N ARG A 10 7.95 -17.42 -48.86
CA ARG A 10 7.73 -18.80 -48.42
C ARG A 10 8.51 -19.06 -47.13
N ALA A 11 7.96 -18.59 -46.01
CA ALA A 11 8.42 -19.02 -44.69
C ALA A 11 8.19 -20.54 -44.58
N LYS A 12 9.28 -21.33 -44.59
CA LYS A 12 9.24 -22.78 -44.40
C LYS A 12 8.40 -23.10 -43.16
N ALA A 13 7.25 -23.75 -43.36
CA ALA A 13 6.39 -24.22 -42.28
C ALA A 13 7.22 -25.16 -41.39
N ARG A 14 7.44 -24.75 -40.14
CA ARG A 14 8.19 -25.58 -39.18
C ARG A 14 7.44 -26.90 -38.97
N PRO A 15 8.14 -28.05 -38.94
CA PRO A 15 7.49 -29.34 -38.76
C PRO A 15 6.68 -29.35 -37.46
N GLN A 16 5.42 -29.74 -37.56
CA GLN A 16 4.53 -29.81 -36.41
C GLN A 16 5.02 -30.91 -35.46
N LEU A 17 5.53 -30.51 -34.29
CA LEU A 17 5.89 -31.44 -33.23
C LEU A 17 4.61 -32.07 -32.65
N ARG A 18 4.55 -33.40 -32.58
CA ARG A 18 3.40 -34.15 -32.05
C ARG A 18 3.87 -35.22 -31.06
N GLY A 19 2.98 -35.62 -30.14
CA GLY A 19 3.23 -36.74 -29.22
C GLY A 19 4.41 -36.50 -28.26
N GLU A 20 5.27 -37.52 -28.10
CA GLU A 20 6.43 -37.45 -27.19
C GLU A 20 7.46 -36.39 -27.57
N ALA A 21 7.67 -36.15 -28.87
CA ALA A 21 8.61 -35.14 -29.34
C ALA A 21 8.20 -33.73 -28.85
N LEU A 22 6.89 -33.47 -28.78
CA LEU A 22 6.37 -32.22 -28.20
C LEU A 22 6.61 -32.16 -26.69
N LYS A 23 6.33 -33.25 -25.96
CA LYS A 23 6.56 -33.33 -24.51
C LYS A 23 8.03 -33.06 -24.14
N ARG A 24 8.97 -33.74 -24.81
CA ARG A 24 10.42 -33.54 -24.61
C ARG A 24 10.84 -32.10 -24.94
N ARG A 25 10.25 -31.50 -25.98
CA ARG A 25 10.53 -30.10 -26.34
C ARG A 25 10.00 -29.11 -25.30
N ILE A 26 8.81 -29.33 -24.76
CA ILE A 26 8.24 -28.51 -23.68
C ILE A 26 9.18 -28.53 -22.48
N GLU A 27 9.58 -29.72 -22.03
CA GLU A 27 10.50 -29.87 -20.91
C GLU A 27 11.85 -29.18 -21.15
N ALA A 28 12.48 -29.43 -22.31
CA ALA A 28 13.76 -28.82 -22.66
C ALA A 28 13.68 -27.29 -22.63
N VAL A 29 12.62 -26.70 -23.19
CA VAL A 29 12.43 -25.25 -23.19
C VAL A 29 12.23 -24.69 -21.78
N ILE A 30 11.47 -25.38 -20.92
CA ILE A 30 11.29 -24.94 -19.52
C ILE A 30 12.64 -24.96 -18.78
N ARG A 31 13.43 -26.04 -18.92
CA ARG A 31 14.77 -26.15 -18.34
C ARG A 31 15.74 -25.10 -18.90
N GLU A 32 15.70 -24.82 -20.21
CA GLU A 32 16.51 -23.78 -20.84
C GLU A 32 16.17 -22.37 -20.31
N LEU A 33 14.88 -22.07 -20.16
CA LEU A 33 14.42 -20.80 -19.61
C LEU A 33 14.80 -20.65 -18.13
N ALA A 34 14.70 -21.73 -17.35
CA ALA A 34 15.15 -21.76 -15.97
C ALA A 34 16.66 -21.53 -15.86
N ALA A 35 17.45 -22.21 -16.70
CA ALA A 35 18.91 -22.02 -16.74
C ALA A 35 19.31 -20.60 -17.16
N LYS A 36 18.56 -19.97 -18.09
CA LYS A 36 18.75 -18.55 -18.43
C LYS A 36 18.47 -17.64 -17.24
N ALA A 37 17.36 -17.83 -16.52
CA ALA A 37 17.03 -17.04 -15.34
C ALA A 37 18.09 -17.18 -14.23
N ARG A 38 18.53 -18.41 -13.94
CA ARG A 38 19.60 -18.69 -12.96
C ARG A 38 20.92 -18.01 -13.35
N ARG A 39 21.32 -18.05 -14.63
CA ARG A 39 22.52 -17.33 -15.12
C ARG A 39 22.41 -15.81 -14.96
N SER A 40 21.20 -15.27 -15.02
CA SER A 40 20.95 -13.85 -14.78
C SER A 40 20.75 -13.51 -13.29
N GLY A 41 20.96 -14.47 -12.38
CA GLY A 41 20.78 -14.28 -10.93
C GLY A 41 19.33 -14.10 -10.48
N LYS A 42 18.35 -14.46 -11.31
CA LYS A 42 16.93 -14.30 -11.02
C LYS A 42 16.26 -15.65 -10.78
N GLU A 43 15.30 -15.68 -9.86
CA GLU A 43 14.43 -16.84 -9.67
C GLU A 43 13.58 -17.07 -10.92
N TYR A 44 13.46 -18.33 -11.35
CA TYR A 44 12.68 -18.69 -12.52
C TYR A 44 11.19 -18.79 -12.15
N VAL A 45 10.37 -17.96 -12.80
CA VAL A 45 8.92 -18.03 -12.69
C VAL A 45 8.33 -18.44 -14.03
N TYR A 46 7.61 -19.56 -14.07
CA TYR A 46 7.05 -20.09 -15.31
C TYR A 46 5.95 -19.19 -15.87
N ASN A 47 6.13 -18.76 -17.12
CA ASN A 47 5.15 -17.99 -17.85
C ASN A 47 4.67 -18.77 -19.09
N ALA A 48 3.40 -19.16 -19.11
CA ALA A 48 2.81 -19.94 -20.18
C ALA A 48 2.91 -19.25 -21.56
N SER A 49 2.84 -17.92 -21.62
CA SER A 49 3.00 -17.17 -22.87
C SER A 49 4.45 -17.23 -23.38
N GLN A 50 5.42 -17.14 -22.47
CA GLN A 50 6.84 -17.21 -22.83
C GLN A 50 7.22 -18.63 -23.28
N ALA A 51 6.70 -19.66 -22.62
CA ALA A 51 6.88 -21.05 -23.02
C ALA A 51 6.22 -21.34 -24.38
N ALA A 52 4.99 -20.84 -24.61
CA ALA A 52 4.26 -21.01 -25.87
C ALA A 52 5.03 -20.45 -27.08
N ASN A 53 5.64 -19.26 -26.92
CA ASN A 53 6.46 -18.63 -27.95
C ASN A 53 7.73 -19.43 -28.29
N ALA A 54 8.29 -20.14 -27.31
CA ALA A 54 9.53 -20.89 -27.45
C ALA A 54 9.34 -22.34 -27.95
N VAL A 55 8.18 -22.97 -27.69
CA VAL A 55 7.81 -24.33 -28.15
C VAL A 55 7.00 -24.29 -29.46
N PRO A 56 7.06 -23.20 -30.23
CA PRO A 56 5.98 -22.76 -31.16
C PRO A 56 4.61 -23.45 -31.00
N THR A 57 4.00 -23.35 -29.81
CA THR A 57 2.68 -23.93 -29.53
C THR A 57 1.73 -22.89 -28.96
N THR A 58 0.42 -23.21 -28.92
CA THR A 58 -0.56 -22.33 -28.27
C THR A 58 -0.56 -22.56 -26.76
N ARG A 59 -0.95 -21.53 -25.98
CA ARG A 59 -1.19 -21.66 -24.54
C ARG A 59 -2.17 -22.79 -24.20
N LYS A 60 -3.19 -22.99 -25.06
CA LYS A 60 -4.18 -24.08 -24.93
C LYS A 60 -3.54 -25.46 -25.08
N THR A 61 -2.54 -25.60 -25.95
CA THR A 61 -1.78 -26.85 -26.11
C THR A 61 -0.92 -27.14 -24.88
N LEU A 62 -0.31 -26.11 -24.29
CA LEU A 62 0.44 -26.26 -23.03
C LEU A 62 -0.45 -26.62 -21.85
N ALA A 63 -1.67 -26.06 -21.77
CA ALA A 63 -2.66 -26.41 -20.76
C ALA A 63 -3.09 -27.89 -20.83
N LYS A 64 -3.17 -28.47 -22.04
CA LYS A 64 -3.41 -29.93 -22.20
C LYS A 64 -2.27 -30.82 -21.69
N HIS A 65 -1.09 -30.24 -21.47
CA HIS A 65 0.09 -30.93 -20.93
C HIS A 65 0.47 -30.37 -19.55
N GLU A 66 -0.51 -29.86 -18.81
CA GLU A 66 -0.30 -29.23 -17.49
C GLU A 66 0.37 -30.16 -16.49
N GLU A 67 0.02 -31.45 -16.46
CA GLU A 67 0.67 -32.45 -15.59
C GLU A 67 2.18 -32.60 -15.87
N LEU A 68 2.58 -32.48 -17.14
CA LEU A 68 4.00 -32.51 -17.50
C LEU A 68 4.68 -31.22 -17.04
N VAL A 69 4.03 -30.07 -17.25
CA VAL A 69 4.57 -28.77 -16.82
C VAL A 69 4.70 -28.73 -15.29
N ALA A 70 3.69 -29.19 -14.54
CA ALA A 70 3.70 -29.21 -13.08
C ALA A 70 4.87 -30.05 -12.55
N ARG A 71 5.06 -31.27 -13.05
CA ARG A 71 6.21 -32.12 -12.67
C ARG A 71 7.55 -31.46 -12.94
N VAL A 72 7.73 -30.86 -14.12
CA VAL A 72 8.99 -30.18 -14.46
C VAL A 72 9.23 -28.94 -13.59
N LEU A 73 8.17 -28.26 -13.15
CA LEU A 73 8.29 -27.12 -12.24
C LEU A 73 8.61 -27.55 -10.81
N GLU A 74 8.03 -28.65 -10.35
CA GLU A 74 8.34 -29.28 -9.07
C GLU A 74 9.81 -29.72 -9.02
N ASP A 75 10.31 -30.42 -10.05
CA ASP A 75 11.72 -30.81 -10.19
C ASP A 75 12.69 -29.62 -10.18
N LEU A 76 12.23 -28.45 -10.64
CA LEU A 76 13.04 -27.23 -10.73
C LEU A 76 12.86 -26.32 -9.50
N GLU A 77 12.00 -26.69 -8.56
CA GLU A 77 11.52 -25.87 -7.44
C GLU A 77 11.04 -24.48 -7.90
N ALA A 78 10.47 -24.41 -9.09
CA ALA A 78 10.13 -23.16 -9.76
C ALA A 78 8.64 -22.83 -9.60
N ARG A 79 8.36 -21.56 -9.26
CA ARG A 79 6.98 -21.10 -9.12
C ARG A 79 6.32 -20.89 -10.48
N ARG A 80 5.03 -21.23 -10.58
CA ARG A 80 4.21 -20.85 -11.73
C ARG A 80 3.78 -19.40 -11.61
N ARG A 81 3.87 -18.61 -12.68
CA ARG A 81 3.21 -17.31 -12.77
C ARG A 81 1.72 -17.58 -12.79
N MET A 82 1.06 -17.47 -11.64
CA MET A 82 -0.39 -17.50 -11.56
C MET A 82 -0.91 -16.29 -12.33
N VAL A 83 -1.67 -16.55 -13.40
CA VAL A 83 -2.48 -15.52 -14.06
C VAL A 83 -3.86 -15.63 -13.44
N THR A 84 -4.04 -15.12 -12.23
CA THR A 84 -5.34 -15.14 -11.57
C THR A 84 -5.42 -14.00 -10.56
N GLY A 85 -6.35 -13.08 -10.79
CA GLY A 85 -6.73 -12.04 -9.84
C GLY A 85 -7.20 -12.61 -8.50
N ASP A 86 -7.42 -13.93 -8.41
CA ASP A 86 -7.88 -14.62 -7.21
C ASP A 86 -6.83 -14.65 -6.09
N ALA A 87 -5.55 -14.92 -6.39
CA ALA A 87 -4.49 -14.89 -5.36
C ALA A 87 -4.27 -13.46 -4.84
N THR A 88 -4.36 -12.46 -5.72
CA THR A 88 -4.34 -11.05 -5.30
C THR A 88 -5.60 -10.67 -4.55
N ALA A 89 -6.77 -11.22 -4.90
CA ALA A 89 -8.03 -10.94 -4.22
C ALA A 89 -8.07 -11.56 -2.83
N GLU A 90 -7.57 -12.78 -2.64
CA GLU A 90 -7.42 -13.40 -1.32
C GLU A 90 -6.45 -12.61 -0.45
N HIS A 91 -5.25 -12.30 -0.96
CA HIS A 91 -4.30 -11.46 -0.24
C HIS A 91 -4.88 -10.06 0.09
N LEU A 92 -5.65 -9.45 -0.81
CA LEU A 92 -6.33 -8.17 -0.53
C LEU A 92 -7.44 -8.33 0.50
N ARG A 93 -8.20 -9.43 0.50
CA ARG A 93 -9.23 -9.72 1.51
C ARG A 93 -8.61 -9.94 2.89
N GLU A 94 -7.50 -10.67 2.97
CA GLU A 94 -6.74 -10.87 4.21
C GLU A 94 -6.24 -9.54 4.76
N ASN A 95 -5.67 -8.68 3.90
CA ASN A 95 -5.24 -7.34 4.32
C ASN A 95 -6.40 -6.45 4.78
N ILE A 96 -7.55 -6.52 4.11
CA ILE A 96 -8.76 -5.80 4.54
C ILE A 96 -9.21 -6.29 5.92
N ALA A 97 -9.22 -7.60 6.15
CA ALA A 97 -9.57 -8.17 7.45
C ALA A 97 -8.60 -7.71 8.55
N TYR A 98 -7.29 -7.78 8.28
CA TYR A 98 -6.25 -7.33 9.20
C TYR A 98 -6.36 -5.83 9.53
N LEU A 99 -6.57 -4.98 8.53
CA LEU A 99 -6.74 -3.54 8.73
C LEU A 99 -8.03 -3.21 9.50
N LYS A 100 -9.12 -3.94 9.26
CA LYS A 100 -10.35 -3.78 10.03
C LYS A 100 -10.17 -4.14 11.49
N GLU A 101 -9.42 -5.21 11.80
CA GLU A 101 -9.10 -5.57 13.18
C GLU A 101 -8.26 -4.48 13.86
N GLN A 102 -7.24 -3.95 13.16
CA GLN A 102 -6.47 -2.83 13.68
C GLN A 102 -7.33 -1.60 13.96
N ILE A 103 -8.24 -1.24 13.06
CA ILE A 103 -9.17 -0.12 13.27
C ILE A 103 -10.02 -0.38 14.52
N ALA A 104 -10.60 -1.58 14.64
CA ALA A 104 -11.42 -1.95 15.80
C ALA A 104 -10.63 -1.88 17.13
N GLU A 105 -9.36 -2.27 17.13
CA GLU A 105 -8.49 -2.17 18.30
C GLU A 105 -8.15 -0.71 18.64
N ARG A 106 -7.90 0.13 17.63
CA ARG A 106 -7.69 1.57 17.84
C ARG A 106 -8.95 2.26 18.35
N ASP A 107 -10.12 1.91 17.84
CA ASP A 107 -11.39 2.46 18.29
C ASP A 107 -11.65 2.09 19.76
N ARG A 108 -11.43 0.81 20.14
CA ARG A 108 -11.46 0.38 21.55
C ARG A 108 -10.52 1.21 22.43
N THR A 109 -9.31 1.46 21.95
CA THR A 109 -8.31 2.27 22.68
C THR A 109 -8.77 3.72 22.83
N ILE A 110 -9.30 4.34 21.77
CA ILE A 110 -9.81 5.70 21.79
C ILE A 110 -10.97 5.84 22.77
N ASP A 111 -11.90 4.89 22.75
CA ASP A 111 -13.05 4.92 23.66
C ASP A 111 -12.63 4.71 25.11
N SER A 112 -11.64 3.85 25.38
CA SER A 112 -11.04 3.72 26.70
C SER A 112 -10.38 5.03 27.17
N LEU A 113 -9.65 5.73 26.29
CA LEU A 113 -9.04 7.02 26.62
C LEU A 113 -10.09 8.10 26.88
N ARG A 114 -11.16 8.14 26.08
CA ARG A 114 -12.29 9.04 26.28
C ARG A 114 -12.99 8.79 27.62
N ALA A 115 -13.25 7.53 27.95
CA ALA A 115 -13.83 7.15 29.24
C ALA A 115 -12.93 7.60 30.40
N HIS A 116 -11.62 7.42 30.26
CA HIS A 116 -10.65 7.87 31.26
C HIS A 116 -10.62 9.41 31.40
N HIS A 117 -10.68 10.16 30.29
CA HIS A 117 -10.78 11.62 30.35
C HIS A 117 -12.06 12.08 31.06
N VAL A 118 -13.19 11.43 30.82
CA VAL A 118 -14.45 11.73 31.52
C VAL A 118 -14.29 11.49 33.03
N ASP A 119 -13.70 10.38 33.45
CA ASP A 119 -13.43 10.09 34.88
C ASP A 119 -12.53 11.17 35.51
N ILE A 120 -11.46 11.58 34.81
CA ILE A 120 -10.60 12.67 35.29
C ILE A 120 -11.42 13.95 35.50
N TYR A 121 -12.18 14.40 34.51
CA TYR A 121 -12.97 15.63 34.65
C TYR A 121 -14.06 15.52 35.73
N GLN A 122 -14.69 14.35 35.90
CA GLN A 122 -15.65 14.12 36.98
C GLN A 122 -15.00 14.26 38.35
N ARG A 123 -13.77 13.76 38.55
CA ARG A 123 -13.04 13.93 39.80
C ARG A 123 -12.69 15.39 40.05
N PHE A 124 -12.22 16.12 39.04
CA PHE A 124 -11.97 17.56 39.16
C PHE A 124 -13.23 18.31 39.58
N TYR A 125 -14.36 18.02 38.92
CA TYR A 125 -15.65 18.60 39.26
C TYR A 125 -16.08 18.26 40.71
N ALA A 126 -15.97 16.99 41.12
CA ALA A 126 -16.34 16.54 42.47
C ALA A 126 -15.48 17.21 43.56
N HIS A 127 -14.24 17.57 43.25
CA HIS A 127 -13.33 18.26 44.15
C HIS A 127 -13.31 19.79 43.97
N SER A 128 -14.22 20.35 43.16
CA SER A 128 -14.28 21.79 42.83
C SER A 128 -12.94 22.35 42.32
N LEU A 129 -12.14 21.51 41.66
CA LEU A 129 -10.88 21.90 41.05
C LEU A 129 -11.13 22.39 39.63
N ASP A 130 -10.44 23.46 39.25
CA ASP A 130 -10.53 23.99 37.89
C ASP A 130 -9.82 23.04 36.91
N ALA A 131 -10.56 22.58 35.90
CA ALA A 131 -10.02 21.75 34.83
C ALA A 131 -9.00 22.50 33.96
N GLU A 132 -9.00 23.84 34.02
CA GLU A 132 -8.02 24.70 33.34
C GLU A 132 -6.57 24.29 33.68
N ILE A 133 -6.33 23.83 34.91
CA ILE A 133 -5.00 23.43 35.40
C ILE A 133 -4.37 22.32 34.54
N LEU A 134 -5.19 21.42 33.99
CA LEU A 134 -4.70 20.31 33.15
C LEU A 134 -4.39 20.75 31.71
N ILE A 135 -5.17 21.70 31.18
CA ILE A 135 -5.18 22.03 29.76
C ILE A 135 -4.25 23.20 29.47
N ARG A 136 -4.18 24.18 30.38
CA ARG A 136 -3.43 25.41 30.22
C ARG A 136 -1.93 25.20 29.93
N PRO A 137 -1.19 24.34 30.64
CA PRO A 137 0.23 24.12 30.34
C PRO A 137 0.47 23.53 28.94
N ILE A 138 -0.48 22.73 28.45
CA ILE A 138 -0.41 22.13 27.10
C ILE A 138 -0.64 23.22 26.06
N LEU A 139 -1.70 24.00 26.22
CA LEU A 139 -2.05 25.06 25.28
C LEU A 139 -1.00 26.17 25.25
N GLU A 140 -0.44 26.57 26.38
CA GLU A 140 0.64 27.57 26.45
C GLU A 140 1.85 27.09 25.63
N LYS A 141 2.25 25.82 25.81
CA LYS A 141 3.36 25.22 25.06
C LYS A 141 3.08 25.10 23.56
N GLU A 142 1.86 24.70 23.17
CA GLU A 142 1.46 24.64 21.75
C GLU A 142 1.40 26.03 21.13
N SER A 143 0.93 27.02 21.88
CA SER A 143 0.83 28.42 21.47
C SER A 143 2.21 29.03 21.24
N GLU A 144 3.16 28.78 22.15
CA GLU A 144 4.57 29.16 22.00
C GLU A 144 5.20 28.53 20.75
N GLN A 145 5.01 27.22 20.55
CA GLN A 145 5.52 26.53 19.36
C GLN A 145 4.91 27.05 18.06
N ALA A 146 3.63 27.40 18.08
CA ALA A 146 2.93 27.97 16.93
C ALA A 146 3.26 29.46 16.70
N GLY A 147 3.96 30.11 17.63
CA GLY A 147 4.26 31.54 17.59
C GLY A 147 2.99 32.41 17.56
N LYS A 148 1.93 31.96 18.24
CA LYS A 148 0.62 32.65 18.28
C LYS A 148 0.23 32.95 19.72
N CYS A 149 -0.59 33.97 19.91
CA CYS A 149 -1.19 34.27 21.21
C CYS A 149 -2.30 33.26 21.54
N LEU A 150 -2.29 32.75 22.77
CA LEU A 150 -3.24 31.76 23.27
C LEU A 150 -4.70 32.25 23.22
N PHE A 151 -4.93 33.54 23.47
CA PHE A 151 -6.28 34.10 23.63
C PHE A 151 -6.87 34.64 22.32
N CYS A 152 -6.05 35.20 21.42
CA CYS A 152 -6.54 35.85 20.20
C CYS A 152 -6.02 35.20 18.91
N GLY A 153 -5.10 34.23 18.98
CA GLY A 153 -4.57 33.51 17.82
C GLY A 153 -3.66 34.35 16.90
N THR A 154 -3.42 35.62 17.23
CA THR A 154 -2.54 36.51 16.46
C THR A 154 -1.09 36.07 16.58
N LYS A 155 -0.32 36.17 15.48
CA LYS A 155 1.11 35.85 15.51
C LYS A 155 1.83 36.78 16.47
N ILE A 156 2.66 36.21 17.34
CA ILE A 156 3.55 36.97 18.22
C ILE A 156 4.72 37.40 17.32
N THR A 157 4.58 38.58 16.71
CA THR A 157 5.71 39.28 16.10
C THR A 157 6.35 40.13 17.18
N ASP A 158 7.67 40.02 17.33
CA ASP A 158 8.43 40.54 18.48
C ASP A 158 8.36 42.06 18.72
N GLU A 159 7.73 42.89 17.87
CA GLU A 159 7.92 44.34 17.97
C GLU A 159 6.70 45.27 18.12
N GLU A 160 5.44 44.97 17.76
CA GLU A 160 4.47 46.09 17.66
C GLU A 160 3.01 45.93 18.15
N GLN A 161 2.59 44.82 18.78
CA GLN A 161 1.15 44.68 19.11
C GLN A 161 0.75 44.75 20.61
N PHE A 162 1.70 44.71 21.54
CA PHE A 162 1.36 44.87 22.97
C PHE A 162 1.06 46.32 23.41
N LYS A 163 1.32 47.32 22.56
CA LYS A 163 1.06 48.75 22.90
C LYS A 163 -0.36 49.24 22.61
N GLN A 164 -1.20 48.48 21.90
CA GLN A 164 -2.51 48.98 21.43
C GLN A 164 -3.75 48.16 21.83
N ALA A 165 -3.61 47.12 22.67
CA ALA A 165 -4.75 46.29 23.09
C ALA A 165 -5.09 46.42 24.59
N ILE A 166 -4.73 47.53 25.24
CA ILE A 166 -5.24 47.86 26.58
C ILE A 166 -6.52 48.67 26.42
N ASN A 167 -7.62 48.00 26.08
CA ASN A 167 -8.98 48.53 26.31
C ASN A 167 -9.36 48.29 27.78
N VAL A 168 -8.57 48.84 28.71
CA VAL A 168 -8.97 48.91 30.13
C VAL A 168 -9.86 50.13 30.25
N ILE A 169 -11.17 49.89 30.32
CA ILE A 169 -12.15 50.89 30.75
C ILE A 169 -11.97 51.04 32.26
N ASP A 170 -11.50 52.21 32.69
CA ASP A 170 -11.33 52.53 34.11
C ASP A 170 -12.71 52.76 34.76
N LEU A 171 -13.20 51.78 35.50
CA LEU A 171 -14.47 51.86 36.25
C LEU A 171 -14.27 52.55 37.61
N LYS A 172 -13.67 53.74 37.63
CA LYS A 172 -13.66 54.62 38.80
C LYS A 172 -14.10 56.02 38.43
N GLY A 173 -15.39 56.27 38.62
CA GLY A 173 -15.98 57.59 38.42
C GLY A 173 -17.51 57.59 38.47
N ARG A 174 -18.11 56.83 39.40
CA ARG A 174 -19.51 57.01 39.81
C ARG A 174 -19.62 56.66 41.28
N GLU A 175 -19.21 57.61 42.11
CA GLU A 175 -19.73 57.74 43.46
C GLU A 175 -20.50 59.05 43.51
N ASP A 176 -21.64 58.96 44.18
CA ASP A 176 -22.74 59.91 44.22
C ASP A 176 -22.37 61.25 44.88
N SER A 177 -22.87 62.35 44.32
CA SER A 177 -23.41 63.54 45.03
C SER A 177 -23.86 64.60 44.02
#